data_AF-A0A225WL20-F1
#
_entry.id   AF-A0A225WL20-F1
#
_cell.length_a   1.000
_cell.length_b   1.000
_cell.length_c   1.000
_cell.angle_alpha   90.00
_cell.angle_beta   90.00
_cell.angle_gamma   90.00
#
_symmetry.space_group_name_H-M   'P 1'
#
loop_
_entity.id
_entity.type
_entity.pdbx_description
1 polymer ?
#
loop_
_entity_poly.entity_id
_entity_poly.type
_entity_poly.pdbx_seq_one_letter_code
_entity_poly.pdbx_strand_id
1 'polypeptide(L)'
;MKKWLSENQSPLLVFEKLQVKKAGFDLEKNPKLLNWFNYVQQFRTKSGEDFPDEKMYELVAKSTSEAERLALIRSLKKFPELEDLSNGIQKGMFTKWVESNAHPPVVFDKLGAQMVNGKLAGTPAVKEWMSYTKMYRATWETQFRDEDIVTFLLTKTTSDTDIINVVLGFKNEQLEKALFAKWISRHYTPERVKNIVSSSTAPPGEQDRLIQHFQAMVNTVDHLTRRQWAEVIPRLKHSNSQT
;
A
#
# COMPACT_ATOMS: atom_id res chain seq x y z
N MET A 1 19.24 -14.75 27.27
CA MET A 1 19.56 -14.80 25.82
C MET A 1 20.85 -15.56 25.53
N LYS A 2 22.04 -15.12 25.99
CA LYS A 2 23.33 -15.79 25.68
C LYS A 2 23.37 -17.30 25.98
N LYS A 3 22.92 -17.72 27.17
CA LYS A 3 22.84 -19.16 27.55
C LYS A 3 21.95 -19.97 26.61
N TRP A 4 20.75 -19.48 26.31
CA TRP A 4 19.85 -20.14 25.37
C TRP A 4 20.44 -20.21 23.96
N LEU A 5 21.17 -19.18 23.54
CA LEU A 5 21.84 -19.16 22.24
C LEU A 5 23.02 -20.14 22.19
N SER A 6 23.78 -20.32 23.28
CA SER A 6 24.84 -21.35 23.37
C SER A 6 24.28 -22.76 23.34
N GLU A 7 23.10 -22.97 23.94
CA GLU A 7 22.38 -24.24 24.00
C GLU A 7 21.47 -24.49 22.78
N ASN A 8 21.59 -23.67 21.73
CA ASN A 8 20.79 -23.72 20.51
C ASN A 8 19.27 -23.85 20.75
N GLN A 9 18.75 -23.16 21.77
CA GLN A 9 17.35 -23.30 22.15
C GLN A 9 16.43 -22.68 21.09
N SER A 10 15.39 -23.41 20.68
CA SER A 10 14.43 -22.90 19.70
C SER A 10 13.81 -21.56 20.15
N PRO A 11 13.68 -20.56 19.26
CA PRO A 11 13.04 -19.30 19.61
C PRO A 11 11.61 -19.43 20.16
N LEU A 12 10.88 -20.49 19.77
CA LEU A 12 9.57 -20.83 20.33
C LEU A 12 9.66 -21.11 21.84
N LEU A 13 10.56 -22.02 22.25
CA LEU A 13 10.75 -22.37 23.66
C LEU A 13 11.19 -21.17 24.49
N VAL A 14 12.04 -20.32 23.91
CA VAL A 14 12.49 -19.09 24.57
C VAL A 14 11.33 -18.11 24.75
N PHE A 15 10.47 -17.94 23.74
CA PHE A 15 9.28 -17.08 23.84
C PHE A 15 8.35 -17.52 24.97
N GLU A 16 8.07 -18.82 25.05
CA GLU A 16 7.21 -19.42 26.08
C GLU A 16 7.79 -19.22 27.48
N LYS A 17 9.09 -19.44 27.66
CA LYS A 17 9.79 -19.25 28.95
C LYS A 17 9.81 -17.79 29.41
N LEU A 18 9.86 -16.83 28.48
CA LEU A 18 9.94 -15.40 28.82
C LEU A 18 8.64 -14.83 29.39
N GLN A 19 7.49 -15.52 29.20
CA GLN A 19 6.17 -15.06 29.64
C GLN A 19 5.89 -13.60 29.23
N VAL A 20 6.25 -13.23 28.00
CA VAL A 20 6.24 -11.83 27.50
C VAL A 20 4.86 -11.15 27.53
N LYS A 21 3.78 -11.93 27.65
CA LYS A 21 2.38 -11.46 27.71
C LYS A 21 2.09 -10.49 28.87
N LYS A 22 2.87 -10.52 29.96
CA LYS A 22 2.59 -9.73 31.17
C LYS A 22 2.90 -8.22 31.06
N ALA A 23 3.72 -7.80 30.09
CA ALA A 23 4.22 -6.42 29.99
C ALA A 23 3.67 -5.63 28.78
N GLY A 24 2.69 -6.18 28.05
CA GLY A 24 2.13 -5.57 26.83
C GLY A 24 3.04 -5.69 25.59
N PHE A 25 2.67 -5.05 24.49
CA PHE A 25 3.34 -5.18 23.18
C PHE A 25 4.07 -3.90 22.71
N ASP A 26 4.16 -2.91 23.57
CA ASP A 26 5.05 -1.75 23.38
C ASP A 26 6.49 -2.18 23.70
N LEU A 27 7.37 -2.23 22.70
CA LEU A 27 8.73 -2.75 22.86
C LEU A 27 9.61 -1.86 23.74
N GLU A 28 9.34 -0.55 23.77
CA GLU A 28 10.06 0.38 24.64
C GLU A 28 9.77 0.09 26.12
N LYS A 29 8.59 -0.47 26.41
CA LYS A 29 8.15 -0.85 27.76
C LYS A 29 8.29 -2.35 28.04
N ASN A 30 8.61 -3.16 27.02
CA ASN A 30 8.77 -4.60 27.15
C ASN A 30 10.17 -5.06 26.67
N PRO A 31 11.22 -4.81 27.48
CA PRO A 31 12.58 -5.20 27.14
C PRO A 31 12.75 -6.72 27.01
N LYS A 32 11.88 -7.53 27.63
CA LYS A 32 11.92 -9.00 27.45
C LYS A 32 11.54 -9.39 26.03
N LEU A 33 10.49 -8.78 25.49
CA LEU A 33 10.03 -9.01 24.12
C LEU A 33 11.04 -8.46 23.09
N LEU A 34 11.59 -7.27 23.33
CA LEU A 34 12.65 -6.71 22.48
C LEU A 34 13.90 -7.61 22.44
N ASN A 35 14.34 -8.10 23.60
CA ASN A 35 15.46 -9.04 23.66
C ASN A 35 15.15 -10.37 22.97
N TRP A 36 13.88 -10.79 22.91
CA TRP A 36 13.48 -12.00 22.19
C TRP A 36 13.55 -11.83 20.68
N PHE A 37 13.14 -10.69 20.12
CA PHE A 37 13.31 -10.43 18.69
C PHE A 37 14.79 -10.41 18.28
N ASN A 38 15.63 -9.72 19.06
CA ASN A 38 17.08 -9.77 18.90
C ASN A 38 17.65 -11.20 18.99
N TYR A 39 17.10 -12.02 19.89
CA TYR A 39 17.48 -13.42 20.01
C TYR A 39 17.15 -14.22 18.74
N VAL A 40 15.99 -13.99 18.11
CA VAL A 40 15.63 -14.73 16.88
C VAL A 40 16.63 -14.45 15.75
N GLN A 41 17.06 -13.20 15.57
CA GLN A 41 18.08 -12.88 14.55
C GLN A 41 19.39 -13.61 14.83
N GLN A 42 19.89 -13.51 16.07
CA GLN A 42 21.13 -14.19 16.47
C GLN A 42 21.02 -15.71 16.31
N PHE A 43 19.85 -16.27 16.60
CA PHE A 43 19.57 -17.69 16.39
C PHE A 43 19.66 -18.04 14.90
N ARG A 44 18.90 -17.35 14.03
CA ARG A 44 18.92 -17.59 12.57
C ARG A 44 20.33 -17.52 11.97
N THR A 45 21.14 -16.55 12.42
CA THR A 45 22.53 -16.41 11.95
C THR A 45 23.44 -17.53 12.46
N LYS A 46 23.25 -17.99 13.70
CA LYS A 46 24.16 -18.94 14.35
C LYS A 46 23.85 -20.40 14.03
N SER A 47 22.58 -20.79 14.10
CA SER A 47 22.18 -22.20 14.10
C SER A 47 22.08 -22.79 12.71
N GLY A 48 21.84 -21.96 11.69
CA GLY A 48 21.44 -22.43 10.36
C GLY A 48 20.07 -23.14 10.34
N GLU A 49 19.38 -23.19 11.50
CA GLU A 49 18.04 -23.75 11.62
C GLU A 49 16.97 -22.74 11.22
N ASP A 50 15.94 -23.23 10.55
CA ASP A 50 14.86 -22.39 10.05
C ASP A 50 13.86 -22.04 11.17
N PHE A 51 13.80 -20.76 11.51
CA PHE A 51 12.68 -20.18 12.23
C PHE A 51 12.03 -19.15 11.30
N PRO A 52 11.15 -19.58 10.38
CA PRO A 52 10.68 -18.74 9.29
C PRO A 52 9.75 -17.63 9.78
N ASP A 53 9.56 -16.60 8.96
CA ASP A 53 8.75 -15.43 9.29
C ASP A 53 7.29 -15.79 9.56
N GLU A 54 6.75 -16.78 8.85
CA GLU A 54 5.41 -17.32 9.04
C GLU A 54 5.24 -17.89 10.46
N LYS A 55 6.22 -18.67 10.93
CA LYS A 55 6.21 -19.26 12.28
C LYS A 55 6.34 -18.20 13.36
N MET A 56 7.16 -17.17 13.12
CA MET A 56 7.25 -16.01 14.00
C MET A 56 5.91 -15.27 14.09
N TYR A 57 5.29 -14.99 12.93
CA TYR A 57 4.00 -14.34 12.85
C TYR A 57 2.93 -15.14 13.59
N GLU A 58 2.84 -16.46 13.39
CA GLU A 58 1.88 -17.32 14.08
C GLU A 58 2.07 -17.30 15.61
N LEU A 59 3.32 -17.30 16.07
CA LEU A 59 3.62 -17.23 17.49
C LEU A 59 3.17 -15.90 18.11
N VAL A 60 3.51 -14.79 17.47
CA VAL A 60 3.02 -13.46 17.87
C VAL A 60 1.49 -13.44 17.83
N ALA A 61 0.89 -13.98 16.77
CA ALA A 61 -0.55 -14.02 16.55
C ALA A 61 -1.34 -14.73 17.66
N LYS A 62 -0.80 -15.82 18.20
CA LYS A 62 -1.38 -16.56 19.33
C LYS A 62 -1.38 -15.77 20.64
N SER A 63 -0.64 -14.67 20.70
CA SER A 63 -0.47 -13.87 21.91
C SER A 63 -1.07 -12.47 21.83
N THR A 64 -1.45 -12.01 20.64
CA THR A 64 -1.92 -10.63 20.37
C THR A 64 -3.26 -10.63 19.64
N SER A 65 -4.14 -9.69 19.99
CA SER A 65 -5.21 -9.25 19.08
C SER A 65 -4.62 -8.65 17.78
N GLU A 66 -5.45 -8.49 16.75
CA GLU A 66 -5.00 -7.91 15.47
C GLU A 66 -4.47 -6.47 15.65
N ALA A 67 -5.14 -5.65 16.48
CA ALA A 67 -4.72 -4.28 16.78
C ALA A 67 -3.39 -4.23 17.53
N GLU A 68 -3.20 -5.07 18.56
CA GLU A 68 -1.93 -5.18 19.29
C GLU A 68 -0.79 -5.64 18.39
N ARG A 69 -1.07 -6.55 17.45
CA ARG A 69 -0.09 -7.04 16.49
C ARG A 69 0.36 -5.96 15.52
N LEU A 70 -0.58 -5.18 15.00
CA LEU A 70 -0.26 -4.05 14.13
C LEU A 70 0.58 -3.02 14.88
N ALA A 71 0.24 -2.72 16.13
CA ALA A 71 1.03 -1.84 16.99
C ALA A 71 2.44 -2.39 17.24
N LEU A 72 2.58 -3.69 17.50
CA LEU A 72 3.87 -4.36 17.69
C LEU A 72 4.74 -4.28 16.42
N ILE A 73 4.19 -4.59 15.26
CA ILE A 73 4.89 -4.50 13.97
C ILE A 73 5.39 -3.06 13.76
N ARG A 74 4.55 -2.06 13.99
CA ARG A 74 4.94 -0.64 13.86
C ARG A 74 6.00 -0.24 14.89
N SER A 75 5.95 -0.83 16.10
CA SER A 75 6.98 -0.63 17.12
C SER A 75 8.31 -1.25 16.71
N LEU A 76 8.32 -2.41 16.05
CA LEU A 76 9.55 -3.05 15.55
C LEU A 76 10.27 -2.18 14.52
N LYS A 77 9.52 -1.53 13.62
CA LYS A 77 10.09 -0.63 12.59
C LYS A 77 10.87 0.57 13.15
N LYS A 78 10.74 0.88 14.44
CA LYS A 78 11.53 1.92 15.10
C LYS A 78 12.98 1.49 15.38
N PHE A 79 13.25 0.18 15.31
CA PHE A 79 14.56 -0.43 15.57
C PHE A 79 15.15 -0.89 14.23
N PRO A 80 16.11 -0.15 13.64
CA PRO A 80 16.67 -0.49 12.33
C PRO A 80 17.23 -1.91 12.26
N GLU A 81 17.80 -2.39 13.37
CA GLU A 81 18.33 -3.75 13.48
C GLU A 81 17.24 -4.83 13.37
N LEU A 82 15.96 -4.51 13.63
CA LEU A 82 14.82 -5.43 13.56
C LEU A 82 13.98 -5.27 12.29
N GLU A 83 14.43 -4.47 11.31
CA GLU A 83 13.63 -4.14 10.12
C GLU A 83 13.22 -5.39 9.33
N ASP A 84 14.15 -6.32 9.09
CA ASP A 84 13.87 -7.58 8.38
C ASP A 84 12.81 -8.43 9.11
N LEU A 85 12.92 -8.54 10.43
CA LEU A 85 11.93 -9.25 11.24
C LEU A 85 10.57 -8.56 11.18
N SER A 86 10.54 -7.24 11.29
CA SER A 86 9.30 -6.48 11.18
C SER A 86 8.62 -6.69 9.84
N ASN A 87 9.40 -6.69 8.75
CA ASN A 87 8.90 -6.88 7.40
C ASN A 87 8.37 -8.32 7.21
N GLY A 88 9.08 -9.32 7.75
CA GLY A 88 8.64 -10.71 7.76
C GLY A 88 7.31 -10.93 8.48
N ILE A 89 7.16 -10.39 9.70
CA ILE A 89 5.91 -10.49 10.46
C ILE A 89 4.77 -9.75 9.74
N GLN A 90 5.04 -8.57 9.18
CA GLN A 90 4.04 -7.82 8.42
C GLN A 90 3.58 -8.59 7.18
N LYS A 91 4.52 -9.22 6.46
CA LYS A 91 4.22 -10.08 5.32
C LYS A 91 3.32 -11.24 5.75
N GLY A 92 3.64 -11.94 6.84
CA GLY A 92 2.80 -13.02 7.39
C GLY A 92 1.38 -12.54 7.73
N MET A 93 1.26 -11.34 8.32
CA MET A 93 -0.04 -10.72 8.60
C MET A 93 -0.84 -10.46 7.33
N PHE A 94 -0.23 -9.82 6.35
CA PHE A 94 -0.89 -9.55 5.08
C PHE A 94 -1.28 -10.84 4.38
N THR A 95 -0.42 -11.86 4.40
CA THR A 95 -0.68 -13.15 3.75
C THR A 95 -1.95 -13.76 4.32
N LYS A 96 -2.13 -13.76 5.65
CA LYS A 96 -3.38 -14.21 6.28
C LYS A 96 -4.59 -13.39 5.86
N TRP A 97 -4.46 -12.08 5.75
CA TRP A 97 -5.55 -11.24 5.24
C TRP A 97 -5.91 -11.58 3.79
N VAL A 98 -4.93 -11.78 2.92
CA VAL A 98 -5.15 -12.18 1.51
C VAL A 98 -5.77 -13.57 1.41
N GLU A 99 -5.27 -14.55 2.18
CA GLU A 99 -5.84 -15.92 2.26
C GLU A 99 -7.31 -15.89 2.72
N SER A 100 -7.66 -14.97 3.63
CA SER A 100 -9.04 -14.76 4.06
C SER A 100 -9.88 -13.91 3.09
N ASN A 101 -9.34 -13.55 1.93
CA ASN A 101 -9.93 -12.66 0.94
C ASN A 101 -10.41 -11.31 1.53
N ALA A 102 -9.61 -10.72 2.44
CA ALA A 102 -9.91 -9.41 3.02
C ALA A 102 -9.78 -8.32 1.93
N HIS A 103 -10.90 -7.84 1.39
CA HIS A 103 -10.85 -6.90 0.26
C HIS A 103 -10.13 -5.58 0.65
N PRO A 104 -9.32 -4.98 -0.25
CA PRO A 104 -8.48 -3.82 0.10
C PRO A 104 -9.14 -2.64 0.83
N PRO A 105 -10.38 -2.20 0.53
CA PRO A 105 -11.09 -1.19 1.32
C PRO A 105 -11.24 -1.56 2.80
N VAL A 106 -11.49 -2.83 3.12
CA VAL A 106 -11.59 -3.31 4.51
C VAL A 106 -10.22 -3.23 5.19
N VAL A 107 -9.15 -3.56 4.46
CA VAL A 107 -7.79 -3.49 4.99
C VAL A 107 -7.31 -2.06 5.19
N PHE A 108 -7.78 -1.11 4.38
CA PHE A 108 -7.53 0.32 4.60
C PHE A 108 -7.99 0.74 6.01
N ASP A 109 -9.20 0.34 6.38
CA ASP A 109 -9.79 0.66 7.68
C ASP A 109 -9.10 -0.12 8.81
N LYS A 110 -8.78 -1.41 8.61
CA LYS A 110 -7.99 -2.22 9.58
C LYS A 110 -6.62 -1.63 9.88
N LEU A 111 -5.97 -1.03 8.89
CA LEU A 111 -4.68 -0.35 9.05
C LEU A 111 -4.82 1.01 9.75
N GLY A 112 -6.04 1.50 9.97
CA GLY A 112 -6.30 2.83 10.49
C GLY A 112 -5.83 3.92 9.54
N ALA A 113 -5.86 3.68 8.23
CA ALA A 113 -5.51 4.68 7.25
C ALA A 113 -6.58 5.77 7.22
N GLN A 114 -6.15 7.00 7.48
CA GLN A 114 -7.00 8.18 7.52
C GLN A 114 -6.18 9.42 7.19
N MET A 115 -6.87 10.52 6.85
CA MET A 115 -6.19 11.80 6.69
C MET A 115 -5.56 12.25 8.02
N VAL A 116 -4.34 12.76 7.96
CA VAL A 116 -3.65 13.40 9.07
C VAL A 116 -3.40 14.85 8.68
N ASN A 117 -3.87 15.80 9.50
CA ASN A 117 -3.80 17.24 9.20
C ASN A 117 -4.38 17.59 7.81
N GLY A 118 -5.51 16.98 7.46
CA GLY A 118 -6.20 17.20 6.18
C GLY A 118 -5.53 16.59 4.95
N LYS A 119 -4.50 15.75 5.12
CA LYS A 119 -3.77 15.11 4.02
C LYS A 119 -3.75 13.60 4.19
N LEU A 120 -4.05 12.89 3.11
CA LEU A 120 -3.86 11.45 3.00
C LEU A 120 -2.42 11.12 2.56
N ALA A 121 -1.84 11.99 1.73
CA ALA A 121 -0.47 11.85 1.25
C ALA A 121 0.54 11.84 2.40
N GLY A 122 1.54 10.96 2.30
CA GLY A 122 2.61 10.83 3.29
C GLY A 122 2.22 10.09 4.57
N THR A 123 0.99 9.59 4.71
CA THR A 123 0.60 8.80 5.88
C THR A 123 1.21 7.39 5.80
N PRO A 124 1.87 6.89 6.87
CA PRO A 124 2.47 5.55 6.87
C PRO A 124 1.47 4.43 6.57
N ALA A 125 0.24 4.56 7.06
CA ALA A 125 -0.81 3.57 6.86
C ALA A 125 -1.23 3.42 5.38
N VAL A 126 -1.19 4.49 4.59
CA VAL A 126 -1.47 4.43 3.14
C VAL A 126 -0.35 3.71 2.39
N LYS A 127 0.90 3.88 2.81
CA LYS A 127 2.03 3.12 2.27
C LYS A 127 1.88 1.62 2.59
N GLU A 128 1.52 1.28 3.82
CA GLU A 128 1.26 -0.10 4.23
C GLU A 128 0.09 -0.71 3.44
N TRP A 129 -0.99 0.06 3.26
CA TRP A 129 -2.14 -0.35 2.48
C TRP A 129 -1.77 -0.63 1.02
N MET A 130 -0.94 0.21 0.39
CA MET A 130 -0.48 -0.04 -0.98
C MET A 130 0.37 -1.32 -1.10
N SER A 131 1.24 -1.59 -0.12
CA SER A 131 1.96 -2.87 -0.07
C SER A 131 1.00 -4.05 0.00
N TYR A 132 -0.08 -3.91 0.78
CA TYR A 132 -1.14 -4.92 0.84
C TYR A 132 -1.87 -5.08 -0.50
N THR A 133 -2.28 -4.00 -1.16
CA THR A 133 -3.03 -4.07 -2.44
C THR A 133 -2.20 -4.76 -3.53
N LYS A 134 -0.89 -4.48 -3.60
CA LYS A 134 0.03 -5.15 -4.53
C LYS A 134 0.04 -6.66 -4.31
N MET A 135 0.09 -7.08 -3.04
CA MET A 135 0.12 -8.50 -2.70
C MET A 135 -1.23 -9.17 -2.95
N TYR A 136 -2.34 -8.51 -2.63
CA TYR A 136 -3.70 -8.98 -2.93
C TYR A 136 -3.89 -9.24 -4.43
N ARG A 137 -3.48 -8.29 -5.28
CA ARG A 137 -3.57 -8.41 -6.75
C ARG A 137 -2.72 -9.55 -7.32
N ALA A 138 -1.57 -9.82 -6.72
CA ALA A 138 -0.69 -10.91 -7.14
C ALA A 138 -1.29 -12.29 -6.84
N THR A 139 -2.17 -12.39 -5.84
CA THR A 139 -2.85 -13.64 -5.50
C THR A 139 -4.17 -13.81 -6.25
N TRP A 140 -4.96 -12.75 -6.38
CA TRP A 140 -6.30 -12.78 -6.97
C TRP A 140 -6.32 -12.11 -8.34
N GLU A 141 -5.41 -12.52 -9.23
CA GLU A 141 -5.14 -11.90 -10.54
C GLU A 141 -6.41 -11.28 -11.16
N THR A 142 -6.32 -9.99 -11.51
CA THR A 142 -7.39 -9.12 -12.07
C THR A 142 -8.35 -8.42 -11.09
N GLN A 143 -8.32 -8.71 -9.79
CA GLN A 143 -9.12 -7.96 -8.80
C GLN A 143 -8.43 -6.68 -8.32
N PHE A 144 -9.24 -5.63 -8.08
CA PHE A 144 -8.83 -4.34 -7.50
C PHE A 144 -7.74 -3.61 -8.29
N ARG A 145 -7.99 -3.31 -9.58
CA ARG A 145 -7.06 -2.70 -10.55
C ARG A 145 -6.70 -1.25 -10.20
N ASP A 146 -5.80 -0.63 -10.97
CA ASP A 146 -5.31 0.73 -10.68
C ASP A 146 -6.44 1.76 -10.68
N GLU A 147 -7.45 1.57 -11.53
CA GLU A 147 -8.68 2.38 -11.54
C GLU A 147 -9.50 2.22 -10.26
N ASP A 148 -9.53 1.02 -9.67
CA ASP A 148 -10.23 0.73 -8.42
C ASP A 148 -9.50 1.37 -7.23
N ILE A 149 -8.16 1.32 -7.22
CA ILE A 149 -7.34 2.03 -6.23
C ILE A 149 -7.62 3.53 -6.29
N VAL A 150 -7.51 4.14 -7.48
CA VAL A 150 -7.72 5.58 -7.66
C VAL A 150 -9.15 5.97 -7.27
N THR A 151 -10.14 5.21 -7.74
CA THR A 151 -11.55 5.48 -7.42
C THR A 151 -11.80 5.39 -5.92
N PHE A 152 -11.23 4.40 -5.24
CA PHE A 152 -11.33 4.26 -3.79
C PHE A 152 -10.64 5.41 -3.06
N LEU A 153 -9.40 5.77 -3.41
CA LEU A 153 -8.66 6.85 -2.75
C LEU A 153 -9.35 8.22 -2.92
N LEU A 154 -10.01 8.45 -4.06
CA LEU A 154 -10.85 9.64 -4.29
C LEU A 154 -12.09 9.71 -3.38
N THR A 155 -12.47 8.61 -2.70
CA THR A 155 -13.50 8.65 -1.65
C THR A 155 -12.93 9.06 -0.29
N LYS A 156 -11.60 9.00 -0.12
CA LYS A 156 -10.90 9.25 1.15
C LYS A 156 -10.28 10.64 1.25
N THR A 157 -10.20 11.36 0.13
CA THR A 157 -9.76 12.76 0.08
C THR A 157 -10.60 13.56 -0.90
N THR A 158 -10.87 14.83 -0.58
CA THR A 158 -11.57 15.77 -1.46
C THR A 158 -10.63 16.73 -2.19
N SER A 159 -9.33 16.66 -1.90
CA SER A 159 -8.32 17.55 -2.47
C SER A 159 -7.65 16.88 -3.68
N ASP A 160 -7.82 17.49 -4.85
CA ASP A 160 -7.15 17.08 -6.09
C ASP A 160 -5.60 17.11 -5.94
N THR A 161 -5.08 18.06 -5.16
CA THR A 161 -3.64 18.16 -4.86
C THR A 161 -3.17 17.05 -3.92
N ASP A 162 -3.99 16.66 -2.94
CA ASP A 162 -3.66 15.56 -2.03
C ASP A 162 -3.66 14.22 -2.75
N ILE A 163 -4.66 13.93 -3.60
CA ILE A 163 -4.70 12.66 -4.35
C ILE A 163 -3.51 12.52 -5.31
N ILE A 164 -3.09 13.58 -6.01
CA ILE A 164 -1.91 13.45 -6.87
C ILE A 164 -0.64 13.26 -6.04
N ASN A 165 -0.51 13.88 -4.87
CA ASN A 165 0.62 13.62 -3.98
C ASN A 165 0.63 12.18 -3.44
N VAL A 166 -0.54 11.60 -3.16
CA VAL A 166 -0.68 10.17 -2.83
C VAL A 166 -0.14 9.31 -3.98
N VAL A 167 -0.62 9.56 -5.21
CA VAL A 167 -0.21 8.80 -6.41
C VAL A 167 1.30 8.92 -6.67
N LEU A 168 1.85 10.13 -6.57
CA LEU A 168 3.29 10.39 -6.75
C LEU A 168 4.14 9.70 -5.69
N GLY A 169 3.66 9.63 -4.44
CA GLY A 169 4.33 8.92 -3.36
C GLY A 169 4.57 7.43 -3.66
N PHE A 170 3.78 6.84 -4.55
CA PHE A 170 3.92 5.45 -4.96
C PHE A 170 4.87 5.23 -6.14
N LYS A 171 5.23 6.30 -6.88
CA LYS A 171 6.13 6.23 -8.04
C LYS A 171 5.70 5.15 -9.05
N ASN A 172 4.40 5.12 -9.38
CA ASN A 172 3.80 4.14 -10.29
C ASN A 172 3.05 4.85 -11.42
N GLU A 173 3.56 4.72 -12.64
CA GLU A 173 3.00 5.35 -13.84
C GLU A 173 1.58 4.85 -14.18
N GLN A 174 1.23 3.61 -13.85
CA GLN A 174 -0.13 3.11 -14.13
C GLN A 174 -1.17 3.71 -13.19
N LEU A 175 -0.81 3.98 -11.93
CA LEU A 175 -1.67 4.73 -11.01
C LEU A 175 -1.84 6.19 -11.45
N GLU A 176 -0.79 6.80 -11.99
CA GLU A 176 -0.85 8.12 -12.62
C GLU A 176 -1.83 8.13 -13.80
N LYS A 177 -1.68 7.18 -14.73
CA LYS A 177 -2.59 7.01 -15.88
C LYS A 177 -4.03 6.79 -15.44
N ALA A 178 -4.27 5.98 -14.42
CA ALA A 178 -5.59 5.74 -13.87
C ALA A 178 -6.20 7.01 -13.26
N LEU A 179 -5.40 7.84 -12.55
CA LEU A 179 -5.84 9.13 -12.04
C LEU A 179 -6.20 10.10 -13.17
N PHE A 180 -5.35 10.19 -14.19
CA PHE A 180 -5.59 11.04 -15.36
C PHE A 180 -6.82 10.60 -16.15
N ALA A 181 -7.00 9.31 -16.37
CA ALA A 181 -8.22 8.77 -16.98
C ALA A 181 -9.47 9.16 -16.18
N LYS A 182 -9.40 9.11 -14.85
CA LYS A 182 -10.50 9.53 -13.97
C LYS A 182 -10.78 11.03 -14.04
N TRP A 183 -9.74 11.85 -14.16
CA TRP A 183 -9.88 13.30 -14.36
C TRP A 183 -10.47 13.64 -15.73
N ILE A 184 -10.04 12.95 -16.79
CA ILE A 184 -10.63 13.07 -18.14
C ILE A 184 -12.11 12.69 -18.12
N SER A 185 -12.48 11.57 -17.47
CA SER A 185 -13.88 11.16 -17.35
C SER A 185 -14.75 12.13 -16.54
N ARG A 186 -14.11 13.01 -15.74
CA ARG A 186 -14.76 14.10 -14.99
C ARG A 186 -14.62 15.46 -15.69
N HIS A 187 -14.18 15.46 -16.95
CA HIS A 187 -14.03 16.65 -17.79
C HIS A 187 -13.05 17.70 -17.24
N TYR A 188 -11.98 17.26 -16.56
CA TYR A 188 -10.91 18.19 -16.15
C TYR A 188 -10.18 18.70 -17.40
N THR A 189 -9.96 20.02 -17.46
CA THR A 189 -9.21 20.65 -18.55
C THR A 189 -7.70 20.56 -18.30
N PRO A 190 -6.85 20.64 -19.34
CA PRO A 190 -5.40 20.75 -19.17
C PRO A 190 -4.99 21.90 -18.24
N GLU A 191 -5.68 23.04 -18.30
CA GLU A 191 -5.41 24.19 -17.43
C GLU A 191 -5.75 23.89 -15.96
N ARG A 192 -6.87 23.22 -15.69
CA ARG A 192 -7.20 22.78 -14.33
C ARG A 192 -6.14 21.82 -13.79
N VAL A 193 -5.73 20.82 -14.58
CA VAL A 193 -4.70 19.86 -14.17
C VAL A 193 -3.36 20.55 -13.94
N LYS A 194 -2.98 21.50 -14.79
CA LYS A 194 -1.80 22.33 -14.58
C LYS A 194 -1.82 23.05 -13.23
N ASN A 195 -2.94 23.66 -12.85
CA ASN A 195 -3.08 24.33 -11.56
C ASN A 195 -2.96 23.35 -10.36
N ILE A 196 -3.56 22.17 -10.48
CA ILE A 196 -3.46 21.11 -9.46
C ILE A 196 -2.01 20.63 -9.32
N VAL A 197 -1.36 20.31 -10.44
CA VAL A 197 0.01 19.78 -10.49
C VAL A 197 1.03 20.81 -10.02
N SER A 198 0.87 22.08 -10.39
CA SER A 198 1.73 23.19 -9.93
C SER A 198 1.66 23.38 -8.41
N SER A 199 0.54 22.99 -7.79
CA SER A 199 0.34 23.04 -6.34
C SER A 199 0.78 21.76 -5.62
N SER A 200 1.25 20.75 -6.36
CA SER A 200 1.69 19.47 -5.80
C SER A 200 3.08 19.55 -5.16
N THR A 201 3.49 18.48 -4.51
CA THR A 201 4.83 18.34 -3.89
C THR A 201 5.91 17.91 -4.89
N ALA A 202 5.55 17.65 -6.15
CA ALA A 202 6.51 17.26 -7.19
C ALA A 202 7.50 18.40 -7.50
N PRO A 203 8.77 18.09 -7.82
CA PRO A 203 9.71 19.10 -8.32
C PRO A 203 9.29 19.62 -9.71
N PRO A 204 9.74 20.82 -10.14
CA PRO A 204 9.27 21.45 -11.37
C PRO A 204 9.36 20.57 -12.63
N GLY A 205 10.47 19.86 -12.83
CA GLY A 205 10.61 18.97 -14.00
C GLY A 205 9.62 17.79 -13.99
N GLU A 206 9.23 17.31 -12.82
CA GLU A 206 8.21 16.28 -12.68
C GLU A 206 6.80 16.86 -12.88
N GLN A 207 6.55 18.10 -12.42
CA GLN A 207 5.31 18.81 -12.72
C GLN A 207 5.11 18.98 -14.23
N ASP A 208 6.15 19.41 -14.94
CA ASP A 208 6.12 19.55 -16.40
C ASP A 208 5.84 18.22 -17.10
N ARG A 209 6.50 17.13 -16.67
CA ARG A 209 6.24 15.76 -17.16
C ARG A 209 4.76 15.37 -17.02
N LEU A 210 4.19 15.59 -15.84
CA LEU A 210 2.80 15.24 -15.53
C LEU A 210 1.81 16.04 -16.37
N ILE A 211 2.05 17.34 -16.54
CA ILE A 211 1.21 18.23 -17.36
C ILE A 211 1.24 17.77 -18.82
N GLN A 212 2.43 17.53 -19.37
CA GLN A 212 2.60 17.06 -20.75
C GLN A 212 1.93 15.69 -20.96
N HIS A 213 2.09 14.77 -20.01
CA HIS A 213 1.49 13.44 -20.09
C HIS A 213 -0.04 13.51 -20.08
N PHE A 214 -0.62 14.29 -19.16
CA PHE A 214 -2.08 14.50 -19.15
C PHE A 214 -2.57 15.09 -20.47
N GLN A 215 -1.89 16.09 -21.01
CA GLN A 215 -2.24 16.71 -22.29
C GLN A 215 -2.16 15.73 -23.47
N ALA A 216 -1.15 14.87 -23.51
CA ALA A 216 -1.03 13.82 -24.50
C ALA A 216 -2.20 12.80 -24.41
N MET A 217 -2.62 12.45 -23.18
CA MET A 217 -3.78 11.56 -22.98
C MET A 217 -5.08 12.21 -23.48
N VAL A 218 -5.33 13.47 -23.17
CA VAL A 218 -6.51 14.21 -23.67
C VAL A 218 -6.54 14.23 -25.20
N ASN A 219 -5.43 14.60 -25.84
CA ASN A 219 -5.32 14.65 -27.30
C ASN A 219 -5.59 13.28 -27.96
N THR A 220 -5.12 12.19 -27.32
CA THR A 220 -5.35 10.83 -27.80
C THR A 220 -6.83 10.47 -27.76
N VAL A 221 -7.51 10.79 -26.66
CA VAL A 221 -8.96 10.56 -26.52
C VAL A 221 -9.74 11.37 -27.56
N ASP A 222 -9.45 12.66 -27.70
CA ASP A 222 -10.10 13.54 -28.68
C ASP A 222 -9.93 13.04 -30.11
N HIS A 223 -8.73 12.58 -30.47
CA HIS A 223 -8.44 12.01 -31.78
C HIS A 223 -9.27 10.74 -32.04
N LEU A 224 -9.33 9.83 -31.06
CA LEU A 224 -10.13 8.59 -31.18
C LEU A 224 -11.62 8.91 -31.33
N THR A 225 -12.14 9.84 -30.54
CA THR A 225 -13.54 10.27 -30.63
C THR A 225 -13.84 10.90 -32.00
N ARG A 226 -12.98 11.79 -32.50
CA ARG A 226 -13.13 12.37 -33.85
C ARG A 226 -13.12 11.32 -34.95
N ARG A 227 -12.22 10.34 -34.88
CA ARG A 227 -12.16 9.23 -35.84
C ARG A 227 -13.43 8.40 -35.82
N GLN A 228 -13.94 8.04 -34.64
CA GLN A 228 -15.21 7.31 -34.50
C GLN A 228 -16.38 8.10 -35.12
N TRP A 229 -16.48 9.40 -34.86
CA TRP A 229 -17.53 10.24 -35.46
C TRP A 229 -17.37 10.39 -36.98
N ALA A 230 -16.14 10.48 -37.49
CA ALA A 230 -15.87 10.56 -38.93
C ALA A 230 -16.28 9.26 -39.69
N GLU A 231 -16.27 8.11 -39.03
CA GLU A 231 -16.74 6.83 -39.60
C GLU A 231 -18.28 6.69 -39.54
N VAL A 232 -18.93 7.33 -38.56
CA VAL A 232 -20.40 7.27 -38.35
C VAL A 232 -21.17 8.31 -39.19
N ILE A 233 -20.68 9.55 -39.27
CA ILE A 233 -21.40 10.67 -39.93
C ILE A 233 -21.70 10.41 -41.43
N PRO A 234 -20.79 9.85 -42.24
CA PRO A 234 -21.09 9.53 -43.65
C PRO A 234 -22.20 8.48 -43.80
N ARG A 235 -22.28 7.50 -42.90
CA ARG A 235 -23.27 6.42 -42.93
C ARG A 235 -24.69 6.92 -42.63
N LEU A 236 -24.82 7.87 -41.70
CA LEU A 236 -26.10 8.52 -41.38
C LEU A 236 -26.64 9.37 -42.54
N LYS A 237 -25.76 10.00 -43.33
CA LYS A 237 -26.19 10.78 -44.52
C LYS A 237 -26.72 9.90 -45.65
N HIS A 238 -26.36 8.61 -45.71
CA HIS A 238 -26.75 7.71 -46.80
C HIS A 238 -28.00 6.87 -46.47
N SER A 239 -28.49 6.85 -45.22
CA SER A 239 -29.71 6.11 -44.84
C SER A 239 -30.99 6.95 -44.85
N ASN A 240 -30.90 8.28 -45.06
CA ASN A 240 -32.06 9.19 -45.07
C ASN A 240 -32.55 9.56 -46.48
N SER A 241 -32.14 8.82 -47.50
CA SER A 241 -32.52 9.07 -48.91
C SER A 241 -33.19 7.84 -49.56
N GLN A 242 -34.07 7.17 -48.81
CA GLN A 242 -35.06 6.23 -49.34
C GLN A 242 -36.42 6.47 -48.69
N THR A 243 -37.16 7.43 -49.23
CA THR A 243 -38.64 7.52 -49.18
C THR A 243 -39.10 8.12 -50.49
#